data_AF-A0A952FWP6-F1
#
_entry.id   AF-A0A952FWP6-F1
#
_cell.length_a   1.000
_cell.length_b   1.000
_cell.length_c   1.000
_cell.angle_alpha   90.00
_cell.angle_beta   90.00
_cell.angle_gamma   90.00
#
_symmetry.space_group_name_H-M   'P 1'
#
loop_
_entity.id
_entity.type
_entity.pdbx_description
1 polymer ?
#
loop_
_entity_poly.entity_id
_entity_poly.type
_entity_poly.pdbx_seq_one_letter_code
_entity_poly.pdbx_strand_id
1 'polypeptide(L)' 'MFDSLNERLSGLFDRLSGRGVLSEKDVDEALREVRVALLEADVA' A
#
# COMPACT_ATOMS: atom_id res chain seq x y z
N MET A 1 10.82 8.77 -8.26
CA MET A 1 9.82 9.17 -7.24
C MET A 1 8.46 8.58 -7.57
N PHE A 2 7.89 8.86 -8.75
CA PHE A 2 6.63 8.25 -9.17
C PHE A 2 6.73 6.74 -9.43
N ASP A 3 7.80 6.29 -10.10
CA ASP A 3 8.00 4.85 -10.36
C ASP A 3 8.21 4.04 -9.06
N SER A 4 8.98 4.59 -8.11
CA SER A 4 9.20 3.98 -6.79
C SER A 4 7.94 3.92 -5.94
N LEU A 5 7.04 4.91 -6.07
CA LEU A 5 5.71 4.88 -5.44
C LEU A 5 4.85 3.80 -6.12
N ASN A 6 4.87 3.75 -7.45
CA ASN A 6 4.09 2.79 -8.23
C ASN A 6 4.48 1.34 -7.92
N GLU A 7 5.78 1.04 -7.79
CA GLU A 7 6.27 -0.29 -7.39
C GLU A 7 5.80 -0.68 -5.98
N ARG A 8 5.89 0.25 -5.02
CA ARG A 8 5.46 0.00 -3.64
C ARG A 8 3.96 -0.23 -3.53
N LEU A 9 3.15 0.58 -4.21
CA LEU A 9 1.70 0.42 -4.22
C LEU A 9 1.30 -0.88 -4.93
N SER A 10 1.93 -1.20 -6.06
CA SER A 10 1.69 -2.47 -6.78
C SER A 10 1.95 -3.67 -5.87
N GLY A 11 3.12 -3.72 -5.21
CA GLY A 11 3.45 -4.82 -4.29
C GLY A 11 2.57 -4.89 -3.03
N LEU A 12 1.93 -3.80 -2.64
CA LEU A 12 0.98 -3.76 -1.54
C LEU A 12 -0.39 -4.30 -1.98
N PHE A 13 -0.87 -3.90 -3.15
CA PHE A 13 -2.11 -4.42 -3.71
C PHE A 13 -2.01 -5.90 -4.12
N ASP A 14 -0.85 -6.38 -4.58
CA ASP A 14 -0.61 -7.79 -4.85
C ASP A 14 -0.75 -8.67 -3.59
N ARG A 15 -0.32 -8.15 -2.43
CA ARG A 15 -0.48 -8.83 -1.14
C ARG A 15 -1.94 -8.94 -0.69
N LEU A 16 -2.80 -8.02 -1.14
CA LEU A 16 -4.21 -7.97 -0.79
C LEU A 16 -5.09 -8.75 -1.78
N SER A 17 -4.78 -8.70 -3.07
CA SER A 17 -5.61 -9.27 -4.14
C SER A 17 -5.76 -10.79 -4.08
N GLY A 18 -4.77 -11.50 -3.51
CA GLY A 18 -4.78 -12.97 -3.40
C GLY A 18 -5.54 -13.56 -2.21
N ARG A 19 -6.10 -12.74 -1.30
CA ARG A 19 -6.63 -13.23 -0.02
C ARG A 19 -8.12 -13.60 -0.03
N GLY A 20 -8.87 -13.24 -1.07
CA GLY A 20 -10.30 -13.54 -1.22
C GLY A 20 -11.21 -12.72 -0.30
N VAL A 21 -10.97 -12.73 1.01
CA VAL A 21 -11.60 -11.85 2.00
C VAL A 21 -10.52 -11.22 2.86
N LEU A 22 -10.56 -9.90 2.98
CA LEU A 22 -9.64 -9.14 3.84
C LEU A 22 -10.24 -8.99 5.23
N SER A 23 -9.42 -9.19 6.26
CA SER A 23 -9.80 -8.80 7.61
C SER A 23 -9.60 -7.29 7.81
N GLU A 24 -10.30 -6.71 8.77
CA GLU A 24 -10.12 -5.30 9.16
C GLU A 24 -8.65 -5.00 9.49
N LYS A 25 -7.97 -5.93 10.17
CA LYS A 25 -6.54 -5.82 10.48
C LYS A 25 -5.67 -5.73 9.22
N ASP A 26 -5.97 -6.52 8.19
CA ASP A 26 -5.20 -6.50 6.94
C ASP A 26 -5.37 -5.17 6.19
N VAL A 27 -6.59 -4.63 6.22
CA VAL A 27 -6.90 -3.33 5.62
C VAL A 27 -6.20 -2.20 6.38
N ASP A 28 -6.24 -2.22 7.71
CA ASP A 28 -5.57 -1.21 8.55
C ASP A 28 -4.06 -1.20 8.34
N GLU A 29 -3.44 -2.37 8.25
CA GLU A 29 -2.00 -2.50 8.01
C GLU A 29 -1.62 -1.98 6.62
N ALA A 30 -2.38 -2.35 5.60
CA ALA A 30 -2.21 -1.85 4.23
C ALA A 30 -2.36 -0.32 4.14
N LEU A 31 -3.39 0.26 4.78
CA LEU A 31 -3.61 1.70 4.77
C LEU A 31 -2.48 2.47 5.48
N ARG A 32 -1.89 1.90 6.53
CA ARG A 32 -0.70 2.48 7.18
C ARG A 32 0.50 2.50 6.23
N GLU A 33 0.77 1.40 5.54
CA GLU A 33 1.85 1.35 4.55
C GLU A 33 1.63 2.33 3.40
N VAL A 34 0.39 2.44 2.87
CA VAL A 34 0.05 3.43 1.84
C VAL A 34 0.34 4.85 2.32
N ARG A 35 -0.05 5.19 3.56
CA ARG A 35 0.23 6.51 4.14
C ARG A 35 1.72 6.80 4.20
N VAL A 36 2.54 5.83 4.63
CA VAL A 36 4.00 5.99 4.68
C VAL A 36 4.58 6.18 3.28
N ALA A 37 4.15 5.36 2.30
CA ALA A 37 4.62 5.46 0.93
C ALA A 37 4.31 6.84 0.29
N LEU A 38 3.15 7.42 0.59
CA LEU A 38 2.78 8.75 0.10
C LEU A 38 3.58 9.87 0.78
N LEU A 39 3.87 9.75 2.07
CA LEU A 39 4.71 10.71 2.79
C LEU A 39 6.16 10.69 2.31
N GLU A 40 6.71 9.50 2.03
CA GLU A 40 8.07 9.34 1.49
C GLU A 40 8.21 9.81 0.04
N ALA A 41 7.11 9.85 -0.70
CA ALA A 41 7.08 10.32 -2.07
C ALA A 41 6.80 11.84 -2.16
N ASP A 42 7.02 12.60 -1.08
CA ASP A 42 6.84 14.07 -1.03
C ASP A 42 5.49 14.55 -1.60
N VAL A 43 4.40 13.79 -1.39
CA VAL A 43 3.04 14.12 -1.90
C VAL A 43 2.29 15.06 -0.93
N ALA A 44 2.94 16.13 -0.48
CA ALA A 44 2.38 17.12 0.45
C ALA A 44 2.13 18.48 -0.22
#